data_AF-A0A2S1JLP3-F1
#
_entry.id   AF-A0A2S1JLP3-F1
#
_cell.length_a   1.000
_cell.length_b   1.000
_cell.length_c   1.000
_cell.angle_alpha   90.00
_cell.angle_beta   90.00
_cell.angle_gamma   90.00
#
_symmetry.space_group_name_H-M   'P 1'
#
loop_
_entity.id
_entity.type
_entity.pdbx_description
1 polymer ?
#
loop_
_entity_poly.entity_id
_entity_poly.type
_entity_poly.pdbx_seq_one_letter_code
_entity_poly.pdbx_strand_id
1 'polypeptide(L)'
;RSNQVKVFVNGVWIGVHRDPTNLVKTLRKLRREGDIQHEVSVVRDVREKEIKVFTDAGRVCRPLFLVDEETQQLEINKSHIAKIEAHTNGEDEDPDQPYNWAKLMSDGVMELLDAEEEETVMICMTPEELEHSRQGFIPQDEEFDPAARIKSASTLDTHTWTHCEIHPSMILGICASIIPFPDHNQSPRNTYQAAMGKQAMG
;
A
#
# COMPACT_ATOMS: atom_id res chain seq x y z
N ARG A 1 14.18 20.17 26.39
CA ARG A 1 13.12 19.13 26.52
C ARG A 1 13.72 17.83 25.98
N SER A 2 13.69 16.71 26.71
CA SER A 2 14.31 15.47 26.23
C SER A 2 13.58 14.98 24.98
N ASN A 3 14.32 14.60 23.95
CA ASN A 3 13.81 14.01 22.70
C ASN A 3 13.61 12.49 22.87
N GLN A 4 13.06 12.08 24.01
CA GLN A 4 12.86 10.66 24.33
C GLN A 4 11.45 10.26 23.92
N VAL A 5 11.35 9.12 23.22
CA VAL A 5 10.12 8.52 22.72
C VAL A 5 9.94 7.18 23.42
N LYS A 6 8.71 6.87 23.84
CA LYS A 6 8.40 5.58 24.48
C LYS A 6 8.25 4.50 23.40
N VAL A 7 8.69 3.29 23.68
CA VAL A 7 8.57 2.15 22.77
C VAL A 7 7.68 1.09 23.41
N PHE A 8 6.60 0.73 22.71
CA PHE A 8 5.64 -0.29 23.08
C PHE A 8 5.70 -1.45 22.09
N VAL A 9 5.60 -2.67 22.61
CA VAL A 9 5.47 -3.89 21.80
C VAL A 9 4.23 -4.64 22.30
N ASN A 10 3.23 -4.81 21.45
CA ASN A 10 1.93 -5.41 21.81
C ASN A 10 1.32 -4.77 23.08
N GLY A 11 1.38 -3.44 23.17
CA GLY A 11 0.90 -2.67 24.33
C GLY A 11 1.78 -2.72 25.58
N VAL A 12 2.83 -3.54 25.61
CA VAL A 12 3.79 -3.59 26.72
C VAL A 12 4.85 -2.50 26.54
N TRP A 13 5.00 -1.62 27.53
CA TRP A 13 6.05 -0.62 27.52
C TRP A 13 7.42 -1.28 27.76
N ILE A 14 8.29 -1.25 26.76
CA ILE A 14 9.62 -1.87 26.82
C ILE A 14 10.69 -0.87 27.28
N GLY A 15 10.56 0.39 26.89
CA GLY A 15 11.55 1.40 27.28
C GLY A 15 11.42 2.72 26.53
N VAL A 16 12.52 3.47 26.50
CA VAL A 16 12.61 4.76 25.83
C VAL A 16 13.78 4.80 24.86
N HIS A 17 13.56 5.41 23.70
CA HIS A 17 14.60 5.61 22.69
C HIS A 17 14.82 7.11 22.45
N ARG A 18 16.06 7.51 22.13
CA ARG A 18 16.44 8.92 21.90
C ARG A 18 16.39 9.34 20.43
N ASP A 19 16.45 8.37 19.54
CA ASP A 19 16.41 8.57 18.09
C ASP A 19 15.28 7.72 17.47
N PRO A 20 14.04 8.19 17.49
CA PRO A 20 12.89 7.44 16.97
C PRO A 20 12.95 7.25 15.45
N THR A 21 13.52 8.21 14.72
CA THR A 21 13.55 8.18 13.26
C THR A 21 14.42 7.03 12.76
N ASN A 22 15.63 6.90 13.31
CA ASN A 22 16.53 5.80 12.92
C ASN A 22 16.00 4.44 13.36
N LEU A 23 15.37 4.35 14.53
CA LEU A 23 14.74 3.12 15.01
C LEU A 23 13.65 2.64 14.04
N VAL A 24 12.72 3.52 13.64
CA VAL A 24 11.63 3.16 12.72
C VAL A 24 12.18 2.78 11.34
N LYS A 25 13.16 3.53 10.81
CA LYS A 25 13.83 3.19 9.55
C LYS A 25 14.48 1.81 9.59
N THR A 26 15.16 1.48 10.69
CA THR A 26 15.82 0.18 10.88
C THR A 26 14.80 -0.95 10.98
N LEU A 27 13.72 -0.77 11.74
CA LEU A 27 12.66 -1.79 11.87
C LEU A 27 11.95 -2.06 10.54
N ARG A 28 11.61 -1.00 9.80
CA ARG A 28 11.01 -1.14 8.45
C ARG A 28 11.97 -1.81 7.47
N LYS A 29 13.25 -1.47 7.53
CA LYS A 29 14.28 -2.14 6.72
C LYS A 29 14.36 -3.64 7.03
N LEU A 30 14.41 -4.02 8.31
CA LEU A 30 14.43 -5.43 8.73
C LEU A 30 13.16 -6.18 8.29
N ARG A 31 12.00 -5.52 8.28
CA ARG A 31 10.76 -6.08 7.72
C ARG A 31 10.90 -6.34 6.21
N ARG A 32 11.44 -5.39 5.45
CA ARG A 32 11.58 -5.50 3.99
C ARG A 32 12.62 -6.53 3.55
N GLU A 33 13.68 -6.71 4.34
CA GLU A 33 14.72 -7.73 4.10
C GLU A 33 14.27 -9.13 4.54
N GLY A 34 13.13 -9.25 5.24
CA GLY A 34 12.59 -10.52 5.72
C GLY A 34 13.19 -11.04 7.03
N ASP A 35 14.04 -10.25 7.69
CA ASP A 35 14.59 -10.56 9.03
C ASP A 35 13.49 -10.53 10.12
N ILE A 36 12.46 -9.70 9.89
CA ILE A 36 11.24 -9.66 10.68
C ILE A 36 10.08 -10.05 9.76
N GLN A 37 9.06 -10.72 10.30
CA GLN A 37 7.84 -11.07 9.59
C GLN A 37 7.19 -9.83 8.94
N HIS A 38 6.75 -9.97 7.68
CA HIS A 38 6.15 -8.89 6.90
C HIS A 38 4.86 -8.33 7.53
N GLU A 39 4.21 -9.11 8.39
CA GLU A 39 2.98 -8.72 9.09
C GLU A 39 3.23 -7.86 10.35
N VAL A 40 4.48 -7.67 10.76
CA VAL A 40 4.80 -6.80 11.91
C VAL A 40 4.54 -5.35 11.52
N SER A 41 3.68 -4.67 12.29
CA SER A 41 3.39 -3.25 12.09
C SER A 41 4.28 -2.38 12.95
N VAL A 42 4.72 -1.26 12.38
CA VAL A 42 5.60 -0.29 13.03
C VAL A 42 4.98 1.10 12.91
N VAL A 43 4.37 1.56 13.99
CA VAL A 43 3.66 2.84 14.03
C VAL A 43 4.47 3.85 14.83
N ARG A 44 4.64 5.06 14.28
CA ARG A 44 5.28 6.19 14.96
C ARG A 44 4.27 7.31 15.18
N ASP A 45 3.78 7.41 16.40
CA ASP A 45 2.97 8.55 16.82
C ASP A 45 3.88 9.71 17.25
N VAL A 46 3.99 10.71 16.39
CA VAL A 46 4.80 11.91 16.63
C VAL A 46 4.17 12.82 17.69
N ARG A 47 2.84 12.84 17.79
CA ARG A 47 2.09 13.70 18.71
C ARG A 47 2.19 13.20 20.14
N GLU A 48 1.94 11.91 20.35
CA GLU A 48 2.00 11.26 21.67
C GLU A 48 3.42 10.85 22.06
N LYS A 49 4.37 10.91 21.11
CA LYS A 49 5.79 10.52 21.29
C LYS A 49 5.92 9.05 21.66
N GLU A 50 5.27 8.20 20.89
CA GLU A 50 5.25 6.76 21.09
C GLU A 50 5.60 6.04 19.78
N ILE A 51 6.38 4.98 19.89
CA ILE A 51 6.54 3.98 18.84
C ILE A 51 5.80 2.74 19.32
N LYS A 52 4.90 2.22 18.49
CA LYS A 52 4.16 1.00 18.76
C LYS A 52 4.55 -0.04 17.72
N VAL A 53 4.89 -1.23 18.19
CA VAL A 53 5.16 -2.39 17.36
C VAL A 53 4.11 -3.45 17.66
N PHE A 54 3.40 -3.89 16.63
CA PHE A 54 2.37 -4.92 16.77
C PHE A 54 2.80 -6.18 16.02
N THR A 55 2.75 -7.29 16.75
CA THR A 55 3.07 -8.64 16.25
C THR A 55 1.95 -9.63 16.59
N ASP A 56 0.82 -9.15 17.08
CA ASP A 56 -0.36 -9.95 17.38
C ASP A 56 -1.06 -10.39 16.09
N ALA A 57 -1.78 -11.52 16.20
CA ALA A 57 -2.57 -12.08 15.13
C ALA A 57 -3.97 -11.46 15.10
N GLY A 58 -4.62 -11.51 13.93
CA GLY A 58 -5.99 -11.01 13.75
C GLY A 58 -6.09 -9.57 13.23
N ARG A 59 -4.95 -8.90 13.04
CA ARG A 59 -4.89 -7.62 12.32
C ARG A 59 -5.19 -7.84 10.83
N VAL A 60 -5.89 -6.87 10.26
CA VAL A 60 -6.16 -6.84 8.81
C VAL A 60 -5.00 -6.11 8.15
N CYS A 61 -4.42 -6.74 7.13
CA CYS A 61 -3.34 -6.16 6.35
C CYS A 61 -3.81 -5.93 4.91
N ARG A 62 -3.30 -4.86 4.31
CA ARG A 62 -3.52 -4.48 2.91
C ARG A 62 -2.16 -4.36 2.22
N PRO A 63 -1.94 -5.09 1.12
CA PRO A 63 -0.71 -4.96 0.35
C PRO A 63 -0.71 -3.68 -0.48
N LEU A 64 0.39 -2.92 -0.43
CA LEU A 64 0.57 -1.68 -1.16
C LEU A 64 1.95 -1.61 -1.78
N PHE A 65 2.07 -0.99 -2.96
CA PHE A 65 3.37 -0.77 -3.58
C PHE A 65 4.15 0.28 -2.80
N LEU A 66 5.46 0.06 -2.68
CA LEU A 66 6.36 1.01 -2.05
C LEU A 66 6.70 2.15 -3.01
N VAL A 67 6.72 3.35 -2.45
CA VAL A 67 7.21 4.56 -3.13
C VAL A 67 8.50 4.99 -2.42
N ASP A 68 9.54 5.22 -3.20
CA ASP A 68 10.76 5.85 -2.71
C ASP A 68 10.43 7.31 -2.31
N GLU A 69 10.56 7.60 -1.03
CA GLU A 69 10.25 8.92 -0.46
C GLU A 69 11.12 10.05 -1.06
N GLU A 70 12.35 9.76 -1.49
CA GLU A 70 13.27 10.76 -2.05
C GLU A 70 13.01 11.00 -3.53
N THR A 71 12.84 9.94 -4.32
CA THR A 71 12.65 10.06 -5.77
C THR A 71 11.19 10.23 -6.17
N GLN A 72 10.24 9.92 -5.28
CA GLN A 72 8.80 9.86 -5.56
C GLN A 72 8.51 8.98 -6.78
N GLN A 73 9.14 7.81 -6.80
CA GLN A 73 8.97 6.76 -7.82
C GLN A 73 8.53 5.45 -7.17
N LEU A 74 7.82 4.64 -7.94
CA LEU A 74 7.47 3.29 -7.51
C LEU A 74 8.72 2.40 -7.50
N GLU A 75 8.86 1.58 -6.46
CA GLU A 75 9.88 0.53 -6.38
C GLU A 75 9.60 -0.59 -7.39
N ILE A 76 8.33 -0.79 -7.78
CA ILE A 76 7.97 -1.71 -8.86
C ILE A 76 8.35 -1.14 -10.21
N ASN A 77 9.06 -1.93 -11.02
CA ASN A 77 9.53 -1.53 -12.34
C ASN A 77 9.12 -2.57 -13.39
N LYS A 78 9.39 -2.26 -14.67
CA LYS A 78 9.06 -3.16 -15.79
C LYS A 78 9.82 -4.49 -15.76
N SER A 79 11.01 -4.56 -15.15
CA SER A 79 11.73 -5.84 -15.06
C SER A 79 11.10 -6.77 -14.03
N HIS A 80 10.55 -6.25 -12.93
CA HIS A 80 9.74 -7.03 -11.99
C HIS A 80 8.49 -7.59 -12.68
N ILE A 81 7.81 -6.78 -13.50
CA ILE A 81 6.62 -7.23 -14.27
C ILE A 81 6.99 -8.35 -15.24
N ALA A 82 8.08 -8.21 -16.01
CA ALA A 82 8.54 -9.24 -16.93
C ALA A 82 8.85 -10.57 -16.21
N LYS A 83 9.40 -10.51 -15.00
CA LYS A 83 9.64 -11.70 -14.18
C LYS A 83 8.35 -12.34 -13.68
N ILE A 84 7.35 -11.55 -13.29
CA ILE A 84 6.02 -12.06 -12.91
C ILE A 84 5.35 -12.76 -14.11
N GLU A 85 5.45 -12.18 -15.31
CA GLU A 85 4.91 -12.77 -16.54
C GLU A 85 5.62 -14.10 -16.86
N ALA A 86 6.95 -14.14 -16.79
CA ALA A 86 7.73 -15.35 -16.96
C ALA A 86 7.32 -16.44 -15.96
N HIS A 87 7.21 -16.10 -14.67
CA HIS A 87 6.73 -17.02 -13.63
C HIS A 87 5.33 -17.55 -13.94
N THR A 88 4.40 -16.67 -14.35
CA THR A 88 3.02 -17.04 -14.69
C THR A 88 2.96 -18.03 -15.86
N ASN A 89 3.89 -17.93 -16.80
CA ASN A 89 4.01 -18.84 -17.94
C ASN A 89 4.83 -20.11 -17.62
N GLY A 90 5.40 -20.23 -16.42
CA GLY A 90 6.29 -21.33 -16.05
C GLY A 90 7.69 -21.23 -16.68
N GLU A 91 8.10 -20.01 -17.05
CA GLU A 91 9.37 -19.67 -17.70
C GLU A 91 10.32 -18.95 -16.74
N ASP A 92 10.25 -19.24 -15.44
CA ASP A 92 11.16 -18.69 -14.45
C ASP A 92 12.63 -18.90 -14.87
N GLU A 93 13.44 -17.84 -14.76
CA GLU A 93 14.88 -17.89 -15.05
C GLU A 93 15.60 -18.94 -14.17
N ASP A 94 15.14 -19.05 -12.92
CA ASP A 94 15.60 -20.04 -11.95
C ASP A 94 14.39 -20.81 -11.39
N PRO A 95 14.16 -22.07 -11.81
CA PRO A 95 13.06 -22.90 -11.32
C PRO A 95 13.09 -23.16 -9.81
N ASP A 96 14.27 -23.08 -9.17
CA ASP A 96 14.41 -23.27 -7.72
C ASP A 96 14.04 -22.00 -6.93
N GLN A 97 13.94 -20.85 -7.62
CA GLN A 97 13.59 -19.55 -7.04
C GLN A 97 12.51 -18.84 -7.87
N PRO A 98 11.28 -19.38 -7.89
CA PRO A 98 10.19 -18.81 -8.67
C PRO A 98 9.86 -17.38 -8.24
N TYR A 99 9.58 -16.52 -9.22
CA TYR A 99 9.27 -15.10 -8.97
C TYR A 99 7.81 -14.90 -8.54
N ASN A 100 7.47 -15.42 -7.37
CA ASN A 100 6.13 -15.39 -6.80
C ASN A 100 5.91 -14.17 -5.86
N TRP A 101 4.73 -14.10 -5.25
CA TRP A 101 4.37 -13.04 -4.30
C TRP A 101 5.36 -12.89 -3.13
N ALA A 102 5.85 -14.00 -2.57
CA ALA A 102 6.82 -13.96 -1.49
C ALA A 102 8.14 -13.31 -1.94
N LYS A 103 8.54 -13.56 -3.20
CA LYS A 103 9.72 -12.92 -3.77
C LYS A 103 9.54 -11.41 -3.93
N LEU A 104 8.37 -10.96 -4.38
CA LEU A 104 8.04 -9.52 -4.47
C LEU A 104 8.10 -8.81 -3.11
N MET A 105 7.61 -9.45 -2.04
CA MET A 105 7.74 -8.91 -0.69
C MET A 105 9.20 -8.84 -0.25
N SER A 106 9.98 -9.90 -0.47
CA SER A 106 11.41 -9.94 -0.11
C SER A 106 12.30 -8.99 -0.91
N ASP A 107 11.89 -8.66 -2.14
CA ASP A 107 12.58 -7.67 -2.97
C ASP A 107 12.28 -6.23 -2.51
N GLY A 108 11.41 -6.04 -1.50
CA GLY A 108 11.08 -4.73 -0.95
C GLY A 108 10.25 -3.86 -1.91
N VAL A 109 9.55 -4.48 -2.85
CA VAL A 109 8.72 -3.78 -3.86
C VAL A 109 7.32 -3.46 -3.31
N MET A 110 6.89 -4.22 -2.31
CA MET A 110 5.56 -4.16 -1.74
C MET A 110 5.62 -4.35 -0.22
N GLU A 111 4.68 -3.73 0.48
CA GLU A 111 4.58 -3.78 1.93
C GLU A 111 3.15 -4.12 2.38
N LEU A 112 3.03 -4.91 3.45
CA LEU A 112 1.75 -5.17 4.11
C LEU A 112 1.51 -4.10 5.18
N LEU A 113 0.49 -3.27 4.96
CA LEU A 113 0.10 -2.22 5.91
C LEU A 113 -1.13 -2.65 6.69
N ASP A 114 -1.09 -2.46 8.01
CA ASP A 114 -2.27 -2.62 8.85
C ASP A 114 -2.99 -1.29 9.07
N ALA A 115 -4.19 -1.38 9.64
CA ALA A 115 -5.06 -0.21 9.83
C ALA A 115 -4.45 0.89 10.74
N GLU A 116 -3.58 0.53 11.69
CA GLU A 116 -2.94 1.52 12.56
C GLU A 116 -1.72 2.16 11.87
N GLU A 117 -0.97 1.41 11.06
CA GLU A 117 0.11 1.97 10.23
C GLU A 117 -0.43 2.90 9.14
N GLU A 118 -1.62 2.61 8.58
CA GLU A 118 -2.34 3.46 7.62
C GLU A 118 -2.56 4.90 8.11
N GLU A 119 -2.67 5.15 9.43
CA GLU A 119 -2.83 6.51 9.97
C GLU A 119 -1.56 7.38 9.83
N THR A 120 -0.40 6.76 9.59
CA THR A 120 0.90 7.45 9.54
C THR A 120 1.51 7.49 8.14
N VAL A 121 0.96 6.75 7.19
CA VAL A 121 1.45 6.68 5.81
C VAL A 121 0.63 7.57 4.88
N MET A 122 1.18 7.82 3.69
CA MET A 122 0.53 8.58 2.63
C MET A 122 0.48 7.75 1.35
N ILE A 123 -0.74 7.46 0.88
CA ILE A 123 -1.02 6.48 -0.17
C ILE A 123 -1.63 7.18 -1.39
N CYS A 124 -0.95 7.14 -2.54
CA CYS A 124 -1.52 7.63 -3.79
C CYS A 124 -2.42 6.56 -4.42
N MET A 125 -3.45 6.98 -5.17
CA MET A 125 -4.44 6.04 -5.71
C MET A 125 -4.03 5.47 -7.06
N THR A 126 -3.25 6.21 -7.84
CA THR A 126 -2.78 5.80 -9.17
C THR A 126 -1.33 6.23 -9.40
N PRO A 127 -0.55 5.49 -10.21
CA PRO A 127 0.79 5.90 -10.61
C PRO A 127 0.82 7.26 -11.35
N GLU A 128 -0.25 7.59 -12.06
CA GLU A 128 -0.39 8.89 -12.74
C GLU A 128 -0.48 10.05 -11.76
N GLU A 129 -1.20 9.88 -10.64
CA GLU A 129 -1.23 10.90 -9.58
C GLU A 129 0.14 11.11 -8.95
N LEU A 130 0.92 10.04 -8.78
CA LEU A 130 2.30 10.13 -8.31
C LEU A 130 3.18 10.91 -9.30
N GLU A 131 3.02 10.66 -10.61
CA GLU A 131 3.73 11.39 -11.66
C GLU A 131 3.38 12.89 -11.66
N HIS A 132 2.08 13.23 -11.61
CA HIS A 132 1.63 14.62 -11.58
C HIS A 132 2.10 15.35 -10.33
N SER A 133 2.06 14.69 -9.17
CA SER A 133 2.59 15.20 -7.90
C SER A 133 4.09 15.53 -8.00
N ARG A 134 4.86 14.69 -8.72
CA ARG A 134 6.30 14.91 -8.94
C ARG A 134 6.56 16.06 -9.93
N GLN A 135 5.74 16.18 -10.97
CA GLN A 135 5.87 17.23 -11.98
C GLN A 135 5.35 18.59 -11.50
N GLY A 136 4.44 18.61 -10.53
CA GLY A 136 3.81 19.82 -9.99
C GLY A 136 2.75 20.43 -10.89
N PHE A 137 2.33 19.73 -11.95
CA PHE A 137 1.23 20.12 -12.82
C PHE A 137 0.56 18.89 -13.43
N ILE A 138 -0.70 19.04 -13.83
CA ILE A 138 -1.41 18.04 -14.65
C ILE A 138 -1.23 18.46 -16.11
N PRO A 139 -0.67 17.61 -16.98
CA PRO A 139 -0.56 17.89 -18.41
C PRO A 139 -1.95 18.19 -18.99
N GLN A 140 -2.08 19.29 -19.73
CA GLN A 140 -3.33 19.65 -20.44
C GLN A 140 -3.47 18.94 -21.79
N ASP A 141 -2.56 18.03 -22.12
CA ASP A 141 -2.45 17.41 -23.46
C ASP A 141 -3.43 16.25 -23.69
N GLU A 142 -4.26 15.90 -22.71
CA GLU A 142 -5.39 14.99 -22.97
C GLU A 142 -6.52 15.76 -23.66
N GLU A 143 -6.82 15.38 -24.90
CA GLU A 143 -8.06 15.72 -25.58
C GLU A 143 -9.21 15.55 -24.58
N PHE A 144 -9.91 16.64 -24.22
CA PHE A 144 -10.89 16.65 -23.13
C PHE A 144 -11.91 15.55 -23.34
N ASP A 145 -11.79 14.46 -22.59
CA ASP A 145 -12.75 13.36 -22.59
C ASP A 145 -13.87 13.68 -21.58
N PRO A 146 -15.08 14.06 -22.06
CA PRO A 146 -16.19 14.35 -21.16
C PRO A 146 -16.69 13.13 -20.38
N ALA A 147 -16.28 11.91 -20.75
CA ALA A 147 -16.62 10.67 -20.06
C ALA A 147 -15.56 10.25 -19.02
N ALA A 148 -14.38 10.91 -19.00
CA ALA A 148 -13.33 10.57 -18.06
C ALA A 148 -13.72 10.93 -16.61
N ARG A 149 -13.21 10.12 -15.67
CA ARG A 149 -13.40 10.37 -14.25
C ARG A 149 -12.67 11.65 -13.83
N ILE A 150 -13.37 12.53 -13.14
CA ILE A 150 -12.78 13.76 -12.57
C ILE A 150 -11.76 13.35 -11.49
N LYS A 151 -10.50 13.72 -11.71
CA LYS A 151 -9.41 13.56 -10.74
C LYS A 151 -9.33 14.80 -9.84
N SER A 152 -8.92 14.62 -8.58
CA SER A 152 -8.78 15.74 -7.66
C SER A 152 -7.51 16.54 -7.97
N ALA A 153 -7.61 17.87 -8.01
CA ALA A 153 -6.44 18.75 -8.15
C ALA A 153 -5.59 18.82 -6.87
N SER A 154 -6.11 18.34 -5.73
CA SER A 154 -5.40 18.34 -4.43
C SER A 154 -4.17 17.44 -4.40
N THR A 155 -4.01 16.55 -5.39
CA THR A 155 -2.88 15.62 -5.50
C THR A 155 -1.57 16.32 -5.90
N LEU A 156 -1.66 17.54 -6.43
CA LEU A 156 -0.51 18.35 -6.83
C LEU A 156 0.23 18.99 -5.64
N ASP A 157 -0.47 19.24 -4.54
CA ASP A 157 0.09 19.93 -3.37
C ASP A 157 0.84 18.97 -2.42
N THR A 158 0.70 17.66 -2.64
CA THR A 158 1.32 16.61 -1.83
C THR A 158 2.60 16.11 -2.49
N HIS A 159 3.72 16.09 -1.75
CA HIS A 159 5.03 15.60 -2.24
C HIS A 159 5.69 14.58 -1.29
N THR A 160 4.88 13.89 -0.47
CA THR A 160 5.36 13.00 0.59
C THR A 160 4.67 11.64 0.51
N TRP A 161 4.46 11.15 -0.71
CA TRP A 161 3.88 9.82 -0.90
C TRP A 161 4.87 8.76 -0.41
N THR A 162 4.33 7.76 0.27
CA THR A 162 5.09 6.64 0.85
C THR A 162 4.72 5.31 0.21
N HIS A 163 3.49 5.22 -0.29
CA HIS A 163 2.92 4.01 -0.87
C HIS A 163 1.98 4.38 -2.02
N CYS A 164 1.71 3.40 -2.87
CA CYS A 164 0.72 3.48 -3.93
C CYS A 164 -0.24 2.30 -3.84
N GLU A 165 -1.53 2.57 -4.04
CA GLU A 165 -2.54 1.53 -4.21
C GLU A 165 -2.21 0.64 -5.42
N ILE A 166 -2.43 -0.67 -5.27
CA ILE A 166 -2.23 -1.63 -6.37
C ILE A 166 -3.30 -1.38 -7.43
N HIS A 167 -4.56 -1.37 -7.00
CA HIS A 167 -5.67 -0.99 -7.86
C HIS A 167 -6.91 -0.63 -7.02
N PRO A 168 -7.59 0.51 -7.25
CA PRO A 168 -8.74 0.94 -6.44
C PRO A 168 -9.88 -0.08 -6.35
N SER A 169 -10.07 -0.94 -7.36
CA SER A 169 -11.09 -2.01 -7.34
C SER A 169 -10.87 -3.07 -6.27
N MET A 170 -9.65 -3.21 -5.72
CA MET A 170 -9.35 -4.18 -4.66
C MET A 170 -10.03 -3.84 -3.33
N ILE A 171 -10.64 -2.66 -3.21
CA ILE A 171 -11.52 -2.31 -2.08
C ILE A 171 -12.83 -3.11 -2.08
N LEU A 172 -13.23 -3.68 -3.21
CA LEU A 172 -14.50 -4.39 -3.36
C LEU A 172 -14.42 -5.79 -2.74
N GLY A 173 -15.48 -6.18 -2.04
CA GLY A 173 -15.67 -7.57 -1.62
C GLY A 173 -16.00 -8.49 -2.81
N ILE A 174 -15.84 -9.80 -2.61
CA ILE A 174 -16.02 -10.83 -3.65
C ILE A 174 -17.37 -10.75 -4.36
N CYS A 175 -18.47 -10.51 -3.64
CA CYS A 175 -19.79 -10.38 -4.26
C CYS A 175 -20.00 -9.06 -5.02
N ALA A 176 -19.24 -8.01 -4.67
CA ALA A 176 -19.32 -6.71 -5.33
C ALA A 176 -18.40 -6.64 -6.56
N SER A 177 -17.30 -7.40 -6.58
CA SER A 177 -16.35 -7.43 -7.70
C SER A 177 -16.92 -8.06 -8.98
N ILE A 178 -17.99 -8.84 -8.87
CA ILE A 178 -18.71 -9.43 -10.02
C ILE A 178 -19.79 -8.51 -10.61
N ILE A 179 -20.04 -7.35 -10.00
CA ILE A 179 -21.02 -6.38 -10.49
C ILE A 179 -20.38 -5.60 -11.65
N PRO A 180 -20.94 -5.61 -12.87
CA PRO A 180 -20.41 -4.81 -13.97
C PRO A 180 -20.48 -3.31 -13.64
N PHE A 181 -19.37 -2.59 -13.87
CA PHE A 181 -19.26 -1.14 -13.65
C PHE A 181 -19.83 -0.67 -12.29
N PRO A 182 -19.29 -1.20 -11.17
CA PRO A 182 -19.85 -0.93 -9.84
C PRO A 182 -19.72 0.54 -9.44
N ASP A 183 -18.74 1.24 -9.99
CA ASP A 183 -18.49 2.67 -9.82
C ASP A 183 -19.47 3.58 -10.60
N HIS A 184 -20.22 3.03 -11.55
CA HIS A 184 -21.20 3.76 -12.38
C HIS A 184 -22.65 3.60 -11.90
N ASN A 185 -22.84 2.99 -10.72
CA ASN A 185 -24.15 2.67 -10.18
C ASN A 185 -24.40 3.42 -8.87
N GLN A 186 -25.68 3.63 -8.55
CA GLN A 186 -26.03 4.18 -7.25
C GLN A 186 -25.65 3.19 -6.14
N SER A 187 -24.95 3.66 -5.11
CA SER A 187 -24.44 2.83 -4.01
C SER A 187 -25.46 1.80 -3.46
N PRO A 188 -26.75 2.15 -3.21
CA PRO A 188 -27.73 1.16 -2.74
C PRO A 188 -27.96 -0.02 -3.68
N ARG A 189 -27.86 0.19 -5.01
CA ARG A 189 -28.05 -0.86 -6.02
C ARG A 189 -26.92 -1.88 -5.98
N ASN A 190 -25.68 -1.42 -5.75
CA ASN A 190 -24.55 -2.32 -5.55
C ASN A 190 -24.74 -3.18 -4.30
N THR A 191 -25.23 -2.60 -3.21
CA THR A 191 -25.53 -3.34 -1.98
C THR A 191 -26.60 -4.42 -2.21
N TYR A 192 -27.67 -4.10 -2.95
CA TYR A 192 -28.70 -5.08 -3.27
C TYR A 192 -28.16 -6.25 -4.09
N GLN A 193 -27.41 -5.96 -5.16
CA GLN A 193 -26.86 -7.00 -6.03
C GLN A 193 -25.85 -7.89 -5.29
N ALA A 194 -24.97 -7.29 -4.47
CA ALA A 194 -24.01 -8.05 -3.68
C ALA A 194 -24.69 -8.99 -2.66
N ALA A 195 -25.84 -8.59 -2.10
CA ALA A 195 -26.61 -9.44 -1.19
C ALA A 195 -27.40 -10.54 -1.93
N MET A 196 -28.12 -10.17 -3.00
CA MET A 196 -28.96 -11.09 -3.78
C MET A 196 -28.14 -12.10 -4.58
N GLY A 197 -26.92 -11.73 -5.01
CA GLY A 197 -26.02 -12.62 -5.76
C GLY A 197 -25.67 -13.92 -5.00
N LYS A 198 -25.71 -13.91 -3.66
CA LYS A 198 -25.50 -15.12 -2.84
C LYS A 198 -26.61 -16.17 -2.99
N GLN A 199 -27.75 -15.79 -3.53
CA GLN A 199 -28.90 -16.66 -3.78
C GLN A 199 -28.98 -17.14 -5.24
N ALA A 200 -28.00 -16.77 -6.07
CA ALA A 200 -27.93 -17.25 -7.44
C ALA A 200 -27.74 -18.78 -7.47
N MET A 201 -28.35 -19.42 -8.46
CA MET A 201 -28.11 -20.84 -8.76
C MET A 201 -27.10 -20.94 -9.90
N GLY A 202 -26.13 -21.84 -9.78
CA GLY A 202 -25.04 -22.05 -10.75
C GLY A 202 -24.24 -23.30 -10.44
#